data_AF-A0AAP9XWY4-F1
#
_entry.id   AF-A0AAP9XWY4-F1
#
_cell.length_a   1.000
_cell.length_b   1.000
_cell.length_c   1.000
_cell.angle_alpha   90.00
_cell.angle_beta   90.00
_cell.angle_gamma   90.00
#
_symmetry.space_group_name_H-M   'P 1'
#
loop_
_entity.id
_entity.type
_entity.pdbx_description
1 polymer ?
#
loop_
_entity_poly.entity_id
_entity_poly.type
_entity_poly.pdbx_seq_one_letter_code
_entity_poly.pdbx_strand_id
1 'polypeptide(L)' 'MLSPHELATLMLIDGAPEAIDPDRAELGTLLQYRLVRVEADDDGIARPELTESGRSLLAAAGRIAPQSPRPAIRGLGAGA' A
#
# COMPACT_ATOMS: atom_id res chain seq x y z
N MET A 1 12.82 -1.07 12.68
CA MET A 1 12.27 0.31 12.66
C MET A 1 12.45 0.85 11.26
N LEU A 2 11.49 1.61 10.72
CA LEU A 2 11.66 2.21 9.40
C LEU A 2 12.61 3.41 9.47
N SER A 3 13.50 3.52 8.49
CA SER A 3 14.29 4.72 8.26
C SER A 3 13.42 5.85 7.67
N PRO A 4 13.86 7.12 7.75
CA PRO A 4 13.18 8.23 7.10
C PRO A 4 12.96 8.03 5.60
N HIS A 5 13.90 7.38 4.90
CA HIS A 5 13.81 7.10 3.47
C HIS A 5 12.75 6.03 3.15
N GLU A 6 12.65 5.01 3.98
CA GLU A 6 11.61 3.97 3.84
C GLU A 6 10.22 4.55 4.11
N LEU A 7 10.10 5.41 5.12
CA LEU A 7 8.84 6.11 5.40
C LEU A 7 8.46 7.04 4.23
N ALA A 8 9.40 7.79 3.67
CA ALA A 8 9.16 8.63 2.50
C ALA A 8 8.73 7.81 1.27
N THR A 9 9.33 6.64 1.08
CA THR A 9 8.93 5.70 0.02
C THR A 9 7.49 5.22 0.20
N LEU A 10 7.11 4.89 1.43
CA LEU A 10 5.75 4.48 1.76
C LEU A 10 4.74 5.60 1.46
N MET A 11 5.09 6.86 1.76
CA MET A 11 4.27 8.03 1.41
C MET A 11 4.15 8.23 -0.11
N LEU A 12 5.22 8.00 -0.87
CA LEU A 12 5.19 8.11 -2.33
C LEU A 12 4.33 7.01 -2.97
N ILE A 13 4.35 5.79 -2.45
CA ILE A 13 3.49 4.69 -2.93
C ILE A 13 2.00 5.03 -2.73
N ASP A 14 1.64 5.75 -1.66
CA ASP A 14 0.25 6.19 -1.44
C ASP A 14 -0.22 7.22 -2.48
N GLY A 15 0.64 8.19 -2.81
CA GLY A 15 0.27 9.35 -3.62
C GLY A 15 0.59 9.26 -5.11
N ALA A 16 1.61 8.47 -5.48
CA ALA A 16 2.13 8.36 -6.85
C ALA A 16 2.85 7.00 -7.06
N PRO A 17 2.14 5.87 -6.96
CA PRO A 17 2.73 4.53 -7.11
C PRO A 17 3.41 4.31 -8.48
N GLU A 18 2.95 4.99 -9.53
CA GLU A 18 3.54 4.96 -10.88
C GLU A 18 4.92 5.62 -10.97
N ALA A 19 5.30 6.46 -10.00
CA ALA A 19 6.61 7.10 -9.95
C ALA A 19 7.66 6.24 -9.24
N ILE A 20 7.28 5.06 -8.74
CA ILE A 20 8.16 4.17 -8.00
C ILE A 20 8.78 3.15 -8.95
N ASP A 21 10.11 3.14 -8.99
CA ASP A 21 10.87 2.06 -9.61
C ASP A 21 10.64 0.74 -8.84
N PRO A 22 10.16 -0.32 -9.48
CA PRO A 22 9.93 -1.62 -8.84
C PRO A 22 11.22 -2.27 -8.30
N ASP A 23 12.40 -1.91 -8.81
CA ASP A 23 13.71 -2.43 -8.36
C ASP A 23 14.32 -1.60 -7.22
N ARG A 24 13.58 -0.60 -6.72
CA ARG A 24 14.05 0.27 -5.65
C ARG A 24 14.34 -0.51 -4.36
N ALA A 25 15.53 -0.35 -3.81
CA ALA A 25 16.01 -1.11 -2.65
C ALA A 25 15.08 -1.03 -1.42
N GLU A 26 14.47 0.12 -1.16
CA GLU A 26 13.55 0.30 -0.04
C GLU A 26 12.29 -0.56 -0.15
N LEU A 27 11.85 -0.92 -1.38
CA LEU A 27 10.71 -1.84 -1.56
C LEU A 27 11.01 -3.21 -0.95
N GLY A 28 12.25 -3.69 -1.03
CA GLY A 28 12.65 -4.94 -0.40
C GLY A 28 12.39 -4.95 1.10
N THR A 29 12.70 -3.86 1.80
CA THR A 29 12.42 -3.74 3.24
C THR A 29 10.91 -3.60 3.51
N LEU A 30 10.20 -2.79 2.72
CA LEU A 30 8.77 -2.58 2.88
C LEU A 30 7.95 -3.87 2.63
N LEU A 31 8.40 -4.70 1.68
CA LEU A 31 7.85 -6.03 1.40
C LEU A 31 8.11 -6.99 2.56
N GLN A 32 9.33 -7.01 3.12
CA GLN A 32 9.66 -7.81 4.30
C GLN A 32 8.78 -7.47 5.50
N TYR A 33 8.47 -6.18 5.70
CA TYR A 33 7.54 -5.74 6.75
C TYR A 33 6.07 -5.88 6.38
N ARG A 34 5.73 -6.37 5.17
CA ARG A 34 4.37 -6.51 4.66
C ARG A 34 3.59 -5.20 4.68
N LEU A 35 4.27 -4.08 4.48
CA LEU A 35 3.67 -2.74 4.38
C LEU A 35 3.24 -2.43 2.94
N VAL A 36 3.85 -3.10 1.97
CA VAL A 36 3.53 -3.00 0.56
C VAL A 36 3.39 -4.39 -0.05
N ARG A 37 2.68 -4.48 -1.16
CA ARG A 37 2.71 -5.60 -2.11
C ARG A 37 3.07 -5.06 -3.48
N VAL A 38 3.57 -5.92 -4.37
CA VAL A 38 3.80 -5.57 -5.77
C VAL A 38 2.96 -6.52 -6.60
N GLU A 39 2.02 -5.96 -7.37
CA GLU A 39 1.15 -6.71 -8.27
C GLU A 39 1.31 -6.15 -9.68
N ALA A 40 1.23 -7.02 -10.70
CA ALA A 40 1.19 -6.57 -12.08
C ALA A 40 -0.19 -5.98 -12.38
N ASP A 41 -0.23 -4.82 -13.02
CA ASP A 41 -1.47 -4.26 -13.57
C ASP A 41 -1.91 -5.00 -14.84
N ASP A 42 -3.03 -4.57 -15.43
CA ASP A 42 -3.58 -5.17 -16.66
C ASP A 42 -2.63 -5.06 -17.87
N ASP A 43 -1.67 -4.13 -17.83
CA ASP A 43 -0.62 -3.94 -18.84
C ASP A 43 0.65 -4.77 -18.53
N GLY A 44 0.65 -5.55 -17.45
CA GLY A 44 1.78 -6.38 -17.01
C GLY A 44 2.86 -5.59 -16.26
N ILE A 45 2.61 -4.34 -15.91
CA ILE A 45 3.57 -3.48 -15.21
C ILE A 45 3.43 -3.73 -13.70
N ALA A 46 4.52 -4.19 -13.08
CA ALA A 46 4.58 -4.39 -11.64
C ALA A 46 4.53 -3.04 -10.90
N ARG A 47 3.47 -2.81 -10.13
CA ARG A 47 3.30 -1.59 -9.33
C ARG A 47 3.22 -1.90 -7.84
N PRO A 48 3.93 -1.14 -7.00
CA PRO A 48 3.78 -1.27 -5.57
C PRO A 48 2.44 -0.67 -5.11
N GLU A 49 1.76 -1.37 -4.21
CA GLU A 49 0.55 -0.90 -3.54
C GLU A 49 0.70 -1.07 -2.02
N LEU A 50 0.19 -0.11 -1.25
CA LEU A 50 0.13 -0.24 0.20
C LEU A 50 -0.79 -1.38 0.63
N THR A 51 -0.34 -2.17 1.60
CA THR A 51 -1.21 -3.07 2.36
C THR A 51 -2.03 -2.29 3.38
N GLU A 52 -3.00 -2.96 4.01
CA GLU A 52 -3.74 -2.38 5.14
C GLU A 52 -2.80 -1.97 6.29
N SER A 53 -1.77 -2.76 6.55
CA SER A 53 -0.73 -2.45 7.54
C SER A 53 0.07 -1.21 7.16
N GLY A 54 0.47 -1.08 5.89
CA GLY A 54 1.19 0.09 5.37
C GLY A 54 0.38 1.38 5.54
N ARG A 55 -0.90 1.34 5.16
CA ARG A 55 -1.81 2.49 5.33
C ARG A 55 -2.06 2.82 6.80
N SER A 56 -2.24 1.81 7.64
CA SER A 56 -2.42 2.01 9.09
C SER A 56 -1.19 2.67 9.72
N LEU A 57 0.01 2.29 9.29
CA LEU A 57 1.26 2.91 9.74
C LEU A 57 1.35 4.39 9.32
N LEU A 58 1.02 4.71 8.06
CA LEU A 58 1.00 6.10 7.59
C LEU A 58 -0.04 6.94 8.33
N ALA A 59 -1.22 6.37 8.62
CA ALA A 59 -2.24 7.04 9.42
C ALA A 59 -1.78 7.29 10.86
N ALA A 60 -1.16 6.30 11.51
CA ALA A 60 -0.59 6.44 12.84
C ALA A 60 0.57 7.46 12.89
N ALA A 61 1.32 7.60 11.80
CA ALA A 61 2.35 8.61 11.62
C ALA A 61 1.81 10.01 11.24
N GLY A 62 0.48 10.18 11.14
CA GLY A 62 -0.16 11.44 10.78
C GLY A 62 0.08 11.89 9.34
N ARG A 63 0.43 10.96 8.43
CA ARG A 63 0.76 11.26 7.03
C ARG A 63 -0.44 11.19 6.09
N ILE A 64 -1.43 10.38 6.44
CA ILE A 64 -2.68 10.23 5.70
C ILE A 64 -3.86 10.20 6.68
N ALA A 65 -5.07 10.48 6.18
CA ALA A 65 -6.27 10.26 6.98
C ALA A 65 -6.44 8.74 7.23
N PRO A 66 -6.88 8.33 8.44
CA PRO A 66 -7.23 6.94 8.67
C PRO A 66 -8.32 6.53 7.68
N GLN A 67 -8.11 5.40 7.03
CA GLN A 67 -9.13 4.84 6.15
C GLN A 67 -10.34 4.52 7.01
N SER A 68 -11.50 5.10 6.69
CA SER A 68 -12.75 4.56 7.23
C SER A 68 -12.83 3.10 6.76
N PRO A 69 -13.13 2.13 7.65
CA PRO A 69 -13.23 0.74 7.24
C PRO A 69 -14.19 0.67 6.05
N ARG A 70 -13.72 0.19 4.89
CA ARG A 70 -14.62 -0.10 3.76
C ARG A 70 -15.69 -1.04 4.32
N PRO A 71 -16.98 -0.67 4.31
CA PRO A 71 -18.01 -1.59 4.73
C PRO A 71 -17.87 -2.82 3.84
N ALA A 72 -17.53 -3.96 4.45
CA ALA A 72 -17.56 -5.23 3.78
C ALA A 72 -18.99 -5.37 3.26
N ILE A 73 -19.16 -5.31 1.93
CA ILE A 73 -20.46 -5.46 1.29
C ILE A 73 -20.86 -6.93 1.50
N ARG A 74 -21.44 -7.22 2.66
CA ARG A 74 -21.91 -8.54 3.04
C ARG A 74 -23.25 -8.77 2.36
N GLY A 75 -23.23 -9.56 1.29
CA GLY A 75 -24.36 -10.34 0.79
C GLY A 75 -25.65 -9.58 0.53
N LEU A 76 -25.75 -8.97 -0.66
CA LEU A 76 -27.04 -8.84 -1.33
C LEU A 76 -27.21 -10.07 -2.22
N GLY A 77 -28.31 -10.78 -1.95
CA GLY A 77 -28.46 -12.19 -2.24
C GLY A 77 -28.80 -12.57 -3.68
N ALA A 78 -28.95 -13.87 -3.87
CA ALA A 78 -29.82 -14.46 -4.88
C ALA A 78 -30.13 -15.90 -4.44
N GLY A 79 -30.97 -16.02 -3.42
CA GLY A 79 -31.82 -17.20 -3.26
C GLY A 79 -33.14 -16.86 -3.96
N ALA A 80 -33.33 -17.44 -5.14
CA ALA A 80 -34.60 -17.54 -5.85
C ALA A 80 -34.73 -18.97 -6.37
#